data_AF-A0A9P1HCL0-F1
#
_entry.id   AF-A0A9P1HCL0-F1
#
_cell.length_a   1.000
_cell.length_b   1.000
_cell.length_c   1.000
_cell.angle_alpha   90.00
_cell.angle_beta   90.00
_cell.angle_gamma   90.00
#
_symmetry.space_group_name_H-M   'P 1'
#
loop_
_entity.id
_entity.type
_entity.pdbx_description
1 polymer ?
#
loop_
_entity_poly.entity_id
_entity_poly.type
_entity_poly.pdbx_seq_one_letter_code
_entity_poly.pdbx_strand_id
1 'polypeptide(L)'
;MATATQEPEPRSALEIFPNLRETGIQVPPETAEFIHEPLSSPSGFRLLRLLSEEGDDIPRCELIHDDLASATVPPYVAVSYTWTDETQPDVSLPILVNGRCLRVSYNVWNFLQNYRCTKMARLLWIDQICINQTSEGAGERTQQVQHMYEIYARAARDVLWIGEPDKDTENAMDLFFALSNLEKARAGPAAATYPLSEDLLNPLFTQAHNLPPFPSQKWESLMHFVSKPVFQRAWIIQEVAAAGMTYMFSGLLMLPFSTLAFGATFVANSRWDTRLHDTYSVPGKFKAITALKNCHIRHHLKQPQSLELLLASTRIFKSTRPQDKIFALVNLHRGHSDTPTPSLLVPTYEKAAPQVFRDVTRYLINQGSLDVLSGVEDQSLREIQGLPSWVPDYSVHQAVTILCMPPRRDDITLYSAASALPVRVAGGSDNPDVLTLSGFKLDTIASVSSADLAKESMYTKLEACAGMINLERPYRGIRAHRPSTPSGVH
;
A
#
# COMPACT_ATOMS: atom_id res chain seq x y z
N MET A 1 -37.44 4.58 31.53
CA MET A 1 -36.19 5.33 31.77
C MET A 1 -35.09 4.58 31.03
N ALA A 2 -34.66 5.14 29.90
CA ALA A 2 -33.64 4.54 29.03
C ALA A 2 -32.27 4.71 29.70
N THR A 3 -31.57 3.62 29.97
CA THR A 3 -30.17 3.63 30.37
C THR A 3 -29.34 3.89 29.12
N ALA A 4 -28.77 5.09 29.04
CA ALA A 4 -27.79 5.46 28.04
C ALA A 4 -26.60 4.49 28.12
N THR A 5 -26.34 3.77 27.04
CA THR A 5 -25.09 3.06 26.80
C THR A 5 -23.98 4.11 26.69
N GLN A 6 -23.24 4.29 27.78
CA GLN A 6 -22.00 5.07 27.78
C GLN A 6 -21.05 4.46 26.74
N GLU A 7 -20.59 5.28 25.81
CA GLU A 7 -19.42 4.95 24.99
C GLU A 7 -18.25 4.60 25.92
N PRO A 8 -17.47 3.55 25.64
CA PRO A 8 -16.33 3.20 26.48
C PRO A 8 -15.31 4.34 26.41
N GLU A 9 -15.02 4.95 27.56
CA GLU A 9 -13.96 5.95 27.68
C GLU A 9 -12.62 5.40 27.17
N PRO A 10 -11.76 6.26 26.58
CA PRO A 10 -10.44 5.86 26.12
C PRO A 10 -9.64 5.30 27.29
N ARG A 11 -9.43 3.98 27.28
CA ARG A 11 -8.63 3.28 28.29
C ARG A 11 -7.19 3.74 28.20
N SER A 12 -6.64 4.17 29.33
CA SER A 12 -5.22 4.48 29.48
C SER A 12 -4.37 3.28 29.06
N ALA A 13 -3.21 3.54 28.43
CA ALA A 13 -2.23 2.51 28.08
C ALA A 13 -1.86 1.59 29.25
N LEU A 14 -2.00 2.08 30.49
CA LEU A 14 -1.76 1.34 31.73
C LEU A 14 -2.81 0.25 32.01
N GLU A 15 -4.02 0.35 31.48
CA GLU A 15 -5.08 -0.67 31.68
C GLU A 15 -4.99 -1.82 30.67
N ILE A 16 -4.32 -1.60 29.53
CA ILE A 16 -4.07 -2.63 28.51
C ILE A 16 -2.87 -3.50 28.92
N PHE A 17 -1.97 -2.98 29.77
CA PHE A 17 -0.78 -3.67 30.26
C PHE A 17 -0.71 -3.66 31.79
N PRO A 18 -1.32 -4.63 32.49
CA PRO A 18 -1.10 -4.80 33.93
C PRO A 18 0.38 -5.11 34.31
N ASN A 19 1.25 -5.33 33.32
CA ASN A 19 2.66 -5.68 33.47
C ASN A 19 3.66 -4.58 33.09
N LEU A 20 3.22 -3.36 32.75
CA LEU A 20 4.13 -2.20 32.71
C LEU A 20 4.47 -1.80 34.17
N ARG A 21 5.18 -2.66 34.90
CA ARG A 21 5.73 -2.27 36.20
C ARG A 21 6.76 -1.18 35.92
N GLU A 22 6.52 0.03 36.45
CA GLU A 22 7.45 1.16 36.37
C GLU A 22 8.89 0.80 36.82
N THR A 23 9.06 -0.30 37.56
CA THR A 23 10.36 -0.82 38.01
C THR A 23 11.16 -1.56 36.93
N GLY A 24 10.56 -2.06 35.85
CA GLY A 24 11.23 -2.88 34.82
C GLY A 24 11.88 -2.09 33.67
N ILE A 25 11.55 -0.80 33.53
CA ILE A 25 12.01 0.08 32.44
C ILE A 25 12.93 1.19 32.99
N GLN A 26 13.78 0.86 33.96
CA GLN A 26 14.81 1.78 34.43
C GLN A 26 16.11 1.56 33.65
N VAL A 27 16.49 2.56 32.85
CA VAL A 27 17.79 2.58 32.19
C VAL A 27 18.85 2.75 33.29
N PRO A 28 19.94 1.93 33.32
CA PRO A 28 21.00 2.11 34.29
C PRO A 28 21.57 3.55 34.25
N PRO A 29 21.82 4.22 35.39
CA PRO A 29 22.09 5.67 35.45
C PRO A 29 23.27 6.16 34.59
N GLU A 30 24.25 5.29 34.33
CA GLU A 30 25.48 5.61 33.58
C GLU A 30 25.44 5.14 32.12
N THR A 31 24.27 4.73 31.62
CA THR A 31 24.13 4.25 30.24
C THR A 31 24.21 5.42 29.27
N ALA A 32 25.27 5.45 28.46
CA ALA A 32 25.43 6.44 27.40
C ALA A 32 24.34 6.31 26.31
N GLU A 33 24.05 7.41 25.63
CA GLU A 33 23.17 7.42 24.45
C GLU A 33 23.81 6.65 23.29
N PHE A 34 22.97 5.93 22.54
CA PHE A 34 23.36 5.22 21.34
C PHE A 34 23.51 6.20 20.17
N ILE A 35 24.61 6.09 19.44
CA ILE A 35 24.89 6.88 18.23
C ILE A 35 25.21 5.91 17.11
N HIS A 36 24.54 6.05 15.97
CA HIS A 36 24.81 5.24 14.78
C HIS A 36 26.21 5.54 14.22
N GLU A 37 26.99 4.49 14.02
CA GLU A 37 28.24 4.59 13.26
C GLU A 37 27.93 4.73 11.76
N PRO A 38 28.68 5.54 10.98
CA PRO A 38 28.46 5.67 9.54
C PRO A 38 28.48 4.32 8.82
N LEU A 39 27.63 4.16 7.80
CA LEU A 39 27.67 2.99 6.94
C LEU A 39 29.01 2.93 6.20
N SER A 40 29.57 1.72 6.10
CA SER A 40 30.90 1.51 5.53
C SER A 40 30.94 1.52 4.00
N SER A 41 29.79 1.46 3.34
CA SER A 41 29.68 1.40 1.87
C SER A 41 28.37 2.00 1.34
N PRO A 42 28.27 2.29 0.03
CA PRO A 42 27.04 2.77 -0.62
C PRO A 42 25.86 1.78 -0.58
N SER A 43 26.12 0.49 -0.42
CA SER A 43 25.13 -0.60 -0.30
C SER A 43 25.05 -1.17 1.12
N GLY A 44 25.74 -0.54 2.07
CA GLY A 44 25.74 -0.92 3.47
C GLY A 44 24.36 -0.79 4.09
N PHE A 45 24.05 -1.66 5.03
CA PHE A 45 22.87 -1.58 5.87
C PHE A 45 23.16 -2.20 7.25
N ARG A 46 22.21 -2.14 8.17
CA ARG A 46 22.38 -2.68 9.53
C ARG A 46 21.30 -3.70 9.84
N LEU A 47 21.67 -4.70 10.65
CA LEU A 47 20.77 -5.70 11.20
C LEU A 47 20.80 -5.63 12.73
N LEU A 48 19.62 -5.76 13.33
CA LEU A 48 19.43 -5.79 14.77
C LEU A 48 19.36 -7.24 15.24
N ARG A 49 20.34 -7.68 16.03
CA ARG A 49 20.27 -8.95 16.76
C ARG A 49 19.56 -8.74 18.10
N LEU A 50 18.40 -9.34 18.28
CA LEU A 50 17.69 -9.35 19.56
C LEU A 50 18.31 -10.39 20.50
N LEU A 51 18.82 -9.94 21.66
CA LEU A 51 19.51 -10.77 22.66
C LEU A 51 18.58 -11.23 23.79
N SER A 52 17.56 -10.42 24.12
CA SER A 52 16.57 -10.79 25.13
C SER A 52 15.72 -11.98 24.67
N GLU A 53 15.46 -12.93 25.57
CA GLU A 53 14.62 -14.09 25.31
C GLU A 53 13.23 -13.96 25.94
N GLU A 54 13.16 -13.88 27.27
CA GLU A 54 11.91 -13.82 28.02
C GLU A 54 11.98 -12.69 29.07
N GLY A 55 10.82 -12.15 29.47
CA GLY A 55 10.72 -11.12 30.50
C GLY A 55 9.92 -9.89 30.08
N ASP A 56 9.85 -8.91 30.98
CA ASP A 56 9.22 -7.60 30.83
C ASP A 56 10.24 -6.44 30.94
N ASP A 57 11.54 -6.75 31.02
CA ASP A 57 12.64 -5.80 31.11
C ASP A 57 12.94 -5.08 29.78
N ILE A 58 13.89 -4.14 29.82
CA ILE A 58 14.38 -3.39 28.65
C ILE A 58 14.98 -4.35 27.61
N PRO A 59 14.47 -4.39 26.36
CA PRO A 59 15.06 -5.18 25.28
C PRO A 59 16.54 -4.88 25.08
N ARG A 60 17.35 -5.93 25.05
CA ARG A 60 18.79 -5.87 24.76
C ARG A 60 19.05 -6.38 23.36
N CYS A 61 19.82 -5.61 22.61
CA CYS A 61 20.11 -5.87 21.21
C CYS A 61 21.57 -5.56 20.89
N GLU A 62 22.03 -6.11 19.78
CA GLU A 62 23.28 -5.77 19.11
C GLU A 62 22.98 -5.27 17.70
N LEU A 63 23.64 -4.20 17.26
CA LEU A 63 23.49 -3.68 15.90
C LEU A 63 24.73 -4.06 15.08
N ILE A 64 24.51 -4.74 13.96
CA ILE A 64 25.52 -5.35 13.11
C ILE A 64 25.51 -4.67 11.74
N HIS A 65 26.67 -4.31 11.22
CA HIS A 65 26.82 -3.77 9.87
C HIS A 65 26.97 -4.92 8.86
N ASP A 66 26.28 -4.80 7.74
CA ASP A 66 26.36 -5.73 6.62
C ASP A 66 26.21 -4.96 5.30
N ASP A 67 26.28 -5.65 4.16
CA ASP A 67 26.30 -5.04 2.84
C ASP A 67 25.41 -5.81 1.85
N LEU A 68 24.49 -5.12 1.19
CA LEU A 68 23.63 -5.73 0.15
C LEU A 68 24.44 -6.20 -1.07
N ALA A 69 25.64 -5.71 -1.30
CA ALA A 69 26.52 -6.27 -2.33
C ALA A 69 27.12 -7.63 -1.92
N SER A 70 27.04 -8.01 -0.64
CA SER A 70 27.59 -9.27 -0.13
C SER A 70 26.79 -10.48 -0.63
N ALA A 71 27.49 -11.53 -1.04
CA ALA A 71 26.88 -12.82 -1.40
C ALA A 71 26.45 -13.66 -0.17
N THR A 72 26.87 -13.25 1.03
CA THR A 72 26.70 -14.03 2.27
C THR A 72 25.92 -13.28 3.34
N VAL A 73 25.00 -12.39 2.94
CA VAL A 73 24.09 -11.73 3.89
C VAL A 73 23.36 -12.81 4.71
N PRO A 74 23.45 -12.78 6.05
CA PRO A 74 22.85 -13.81 6.89
C PRO A 74 21.33 -13.74 6.80
N PRO A 75 20.61 -14.85 7.03
CA PRO A 75 19.15 -14.83 7.07
C PRO A 75 18.64 -13.89 8.16
N TYR A 76 17.79 -12.93 7.80
CA TYR A 76 17.14 -12.00 8.72
C TYR A 76 15.63 -11.89 8.45
N VAL A 77 14.93 -11.25 9.39
CA VAL A 77 13.51 -10.92 9.29
C VAL A 77 13.34 -9.42 9.12
N ALA A 78 12.74 -8.96 8.02
CA ALA A 78 12.38 -7.54 7.90
C ALA A 78 11.00 -7.28 8.50
N VAL A 79 10.86 -6.18 9.24
CA VAL A 79 9.64 -5.87 9.99
C VAL A 79 8.95 -4.66 9.37
N SER A 80 7.71 -4.86 8.95
CA SER A 80 6.77 -3.83 8.52
C SER A 80 5.82 -3.49 9.67
N TYR A 81 5.70 -2.21 10.01
CA TYR A 81 4.83 -1.75 11.09
C TYR A 81 4.43 -0.28 10.91
N THR A 82 3.37 0.15 11.58
CA THR A 82 2.92 1.55 11.51
C THR A 82 3.79 2.46 12.39
N TRP A 83 4.41 3.48 11.78
CA TRP A 83 5.21 4.47 12.51
C TRP A 83 4.37 5.39 13.41
N THR A 84 3.20 5.82 12.93
CA THR A 84 2.29 6.72 13.64
C THR A 84 0.90 6.11 13.65
N ASP A 85 0.41 5.78 14.84
CA ASP A 85 -0.94 5.29 15.06
C ASP A 85 -1.55 6.13 16.18
N GLU A 86 -2.54 6.96 15.86
CA GLU A 86 -3.22 7.84 16.83
C GLU A 86 -3.92 7.06 17.94
N THR A 87 -4.15 5.75 17.75
CA THR A 87 -4.71 4.87 18.78
C THR A 87 -3.67 4.40 19.79
N GLN A 88 -2.38 4.62 19.51
CA GLN A 88 -1.27 4.23 20.38
C GLN A 88 -0.69 5.44 21.13
N PRO A 89 -0.07 5.22 22.30
CA PRO A 89 0.58 6.27 23.04
C PRO A 89 1.76 6.86 22.24
N ASP A 90 1.81 8.19 22.12
CA ASP A 90 2.95 8.91 21.56
C ASP A 90 4.08 9.03 22.61
N VAL A 91 4.65 7.87 22.95
CA VAL A 91 5.77 7.76 23.89
C VAL A 91 6.91 6.99 23.26
N SER A 92 8.12 7.41 23.56
CA SER A 92 9.33 6.66 23.22
C SER A 92 9.82 5.89 24.42
N LEU A 93 10.19 4.61 24.26
CA LEU A 93 10.67 3.71 25.31
C LEU A 93 12.13 3.28 25.04
N PRO A 94 12.93 3.03 26.08
CA PRO A 94 14.32 2.66 25.91
C PRO A 94 14.48 1.21 25.48
N ILE A 95 15.51 0.97 24.66
CA ILE A 95 16.14 -0.32 24.42
C ILE A 95 17.65 -0.15 24.59
N LEU A 96 18.37 -1.25 24.89
CA LEU A 96 19.83 -1.24 24.96
C LEU A 96 20.40 -1.83 23.67
N VAL A 97 21.13 -1.02 22.90
CA VAL A 97 21.81 -1.43 21.67
C VAL A 97 23.30 -1.30 21.88
N ASN A 98 24.06 -2.39 21.74
CA ASN A 98 25.51 -2.41 22.01
C ASN A 98 25.86 -1.85 23.41
N GLY A 99 24.98 -2.08 24.39
CA GLY A 99 25.12 -1.57 25.77
C GLY A 99 24.77 -0.10 25.97
N ARG A 100 24.28 0.62 24.94
CA ARG A 100 23.89 2.03 24.98
C ARG A 100 22.39 2.21 24.81
N CYS A 101 21.84 3.31 25.33
CA CYS A 101 20.41 3.56 25.31
C CYS A 101 19.98 4.15 23.96
N LEU A 102 19.08 3.47 23.26
CA LEU A 102 18.34 4.00 22.11
C LEU A 102 16.86 4.09 22.49
N ARG A 103 16.19 5.20 22.17
CA ARG A 103 14.75 5.33 22.35
C ARG A 103 14.02 4.99 21.06
N VAL A 104 13.01 4.14 21.15
CA VAL A 104 12.17 3.73 20.03
C VAL A 104 10.71 4.02 20.34
N SER A 105 9.88 4.13 19.32
CA SER A 105 8.43 4.28 19.49
C SER A 105 7.86 3.14 20.33
N TYR A 106 6.78 3.42 21.04
CA TYR A 106 6.01 2.41 21.75
C TYR A 106 5.68 1.19 20.88
N ASN A 107 5.29 1.41 19.61
CA ASN A 107 4.93 0.31 18.71
C ASN A 107 6.10 -0.66 18.46
N VAL A 108 7.30 -0.12 18.21
CA VAL A 108 8.51 -0.92 17.99
C VAL A 108 8.95 -1.61 19.27
N TRP A 109 8.90 -0.90 20.40
CA TRP A 109 9.21 -1.49 21.69
C TRP A 109 8.28 -2.68 21.97
N ASN A 110 6.97 -2.48 21.80
CA ASN A 110 5.97 -3.51 22.03
C ASN A 110 6.13 -4.72 21.08
N PHE A 111 6.47 -4.47 19.81
CA PHE A 111 6.87 -5.54 18.89
C PHE A 111 8.05 -6.35 19.44
N LEU A 112 9.12 -5.69 19.89
CA LEU A 112 10.31 -6.38 20.43
C LEU A 112 9.96 -7.19 21.68
N GLN A 113 9.09 -6.69 22.57
CA GLN A 113 8.61 -7.41 23.76
C GLN A 113 7.88 -8.71 23.42
N ASN A 114 7.02 -8.68 22.39
CA ASN A 114 6.31 -9.87 21.94
C ASN A 114 7.25 -10.82 21.18
N TYR A 115 8.06 -10.25 20.30
CA TYR A 115 8.91 -11.03 19.40
C TYR A 115 10.02 -11.77 20.15
N ARG A 116 10.54 -11.24 21.27
CA ARG A 116 11.50 -11.98 22.12
C ARG A 116 10.95 -13.31 22.61
N CYS A 117 9.67 -13.39 22.94
CA CYS A 117 9.04 -14.64 23.40
C CYS A 117 8.92 -15.70 22.29
N THR A 118 9.04 -15.31 21.01
CA THR A 118 9.04 -16.25 19.89
C THR A 118 10.37 -17.03 19.83
N LYS A 119 10.36 -18.23 19.24
CA LYS A 119 11.58 -18.99 18.93
C LYS A 119 12.08 -18.74 17.49
N MET A 120 11.66 -17.63 16.87
CA MET A 120 12.03 -17.27 15.50
C MET A 120 13.44 -16.68 15.41
N ALA A 121 13.90 -16.45 14.17
CA ALA A 121 15.19 -15.84 13.90
C ALA A 121 15.32 -14.49 14.62
N ARG A 122 16.51 -14.27 15.20
CA ARG A 122 16.81 -13.11 16.07
C ARG A 122 17.49 -11.96 15.35
N LEU A 123 17.88 -12.13 14.08
CA LEU A 123 18.36 -11.04 13.23
C LEU A 123 17.16 -10.38 12.56
N LEU A 124 16.97 -9.11 12.86
CA LEU A 124 15.84 -8.30 12.44
C LEU A 124 16.32 -7.10 11.64
N TRP A 125 15.51 -6.64 10.70
CA TRP A 125 15.62 -5.32 10.13
C TRP A 125 14.38 -4.51 10.50
N ILE A 126 14.60 -3.43 11.25
CA ILE A 126 13.55 -2.51 11.72
C ILE A 126 14.04 -1.11 11.36
N ASP A 127 13.39 -0.45 10.42
CA ASP A 127 13.82 0.83 9.85
C ASP A 127 14.11 1.94 10.89
N GLN A 128 13.28 2.09 11.94
CA GLN A 128 13.51 3.06 13.01
C GLN A 128 14.81 2.81 13.81
N ILE A 129 15.32 1.58 13.83
CA ILE A 129 16.53 1.20 14.56
C ILE A 129 17.74 1.08 13.63
N CYS A 130 17.56 0.44 12.48
CA CYS A 130 18.65 0.08 11.57
C CYS A 130 19.12 1.26 10.70
N ILE A 131 18.27 2.28 10.53
CA ILE A 131 18.58 3.51 9.81
C ILE A 131 18.80 4.64 10.83
N ASN A 132 19.80 5.48 10.61
CA ASN A 132 20.01 6.69 11.39
C ASN A 132 18.90 7.70 11.10
N GLN A 133 17.94 7.82 12.02
CA GLN A 133 16.77 8.69 11.88
C GLN A 133 17.02 10.16 12.22
N THR A 134 18.21 10.52 12.72
CA THR A 134 18.56 11.88 13.12
C THR A 134 18.63 12.85 11.94
N SER A 135 18.67 14.15 12.22
CA SER A 135 18.88 15.18 11.19
C SER A 135 20.20 15.01 10.44
N GLU A 136 21.26 14.56 11.13
CA GLU A 136 22.58 14.29 10.53
C GLU A 136 22.55 13.05 9.62
N GLY A 137 21.60 12.13 9.86
CA GLY A 137 21.35 10.93 9.07
C GLY A 137 20.51 11.12 7.80
N ALA A 138 20.18 12.35 7.39
CA ALA A 138 19.30 12.60 6.24
C ALA A 138 19.81 11.98 4.92
N GLY A 139 21.13 12.01 4.70
CA GLY A 139 21.76 11.36 3.55
C GLY A 139 21.62 9.84 3.59
N GLU A 140 21.89 9.25 4.76
CA GLU A 140 21.72 7.80 5.00
C GLU A 140 20.26 7.37 4.79
N ARG A 141 19.29 8.11 5.32
CA ARG A 141 17.86 7.80 5.13
C ARG A 141 17.46 7.78 3.67
N THR A 142 17.92 8.77 2.90
CA THR A 142 17.62 8.84 1.47
C THR A 142 18.23 7.66 0.72
N GLN A 143 19.47 7.30 1.05
CA GLN A 143 20.15 6.12 0.54
C GLN A 143 19.40 4.81 0.91
N GLN A 144 19.04 4.64 2.17
CA GLN A 144 18.35 3.44 2.66
C GLN A 144 16.95 3.29 2.04
N VAL A 145 16.22 4.39 1.81
CA VAL A 145 14.94 4.37 1.07
C VAL A 145 15.11 3.80 -0.35
N GLN A 146 16.22 4.10 -1.02
CA GLN A 146 16.52 3.51 -2.32
C GLN A 146 16.78 2.01 -2.25
N HIS A 147 17.29 1.52 -1.11
CA HIS A 147 17.62 0.11 -0.86
C HIS A 147 16.49 -0.70 -0.20
N MET A 148 15.46 -0.07 0.36
CA MET A 148 14.40 -0.75 1.11
C MET A 148 13.82 -1.95 0.36
N TYR A 149 13.54 -1.79 -0.94
CA TYR A 149 13.03 -2.88 -1.76
C TYR A 149 13.93 -4.12 -1.71
N GLU A 150 15.24 -3.95 -1.85
CA GLU A 150 16.19 -5.06 -1.84
C GLU A 150 16.32 -5.68 -0.44
N ILE A 151 16.22 -4.86 0.61
CA ILE A 151 16.22 -5.33 1.99
C ILE A 151 15.01 -6.24 2.27
N TYR A 152 13.80 -5.87 1.83
CA TYR A 152 12.63 -6.75 1.98
C TYR A 152 12.71 -7.97 1.05
N ALA A 153 13.18 -7.80 -0.19
CA ALA A 153 13.31 -8.90 -1.15
C ALA A 153 14.30 -10.00 -0.70
N ARG A 154 15.39 -9.61 -0.01
CA ARG A 154 16.44 -10.53 0.46
C ARG A 154 16.21 -11.05 1.87
N ALA A 155 15.21 -10.52 2.60
CA ALA A 155 14.85 -11.05 3.90
C ALA A 155 14.45 -12.53 3.77
N ALA A 156 14.84 -13.35 4.74
CA ALA A 156 14.41 -14.75 4.76
C ALA A 156 12.90 -14.85 5.00
N ARG A 157 12.35 -13.89 5.77
CA ARG A 157 10.93 -13.71 6.05
C ARG A 157 10.63 -12.25 6.34
N ASP A 158 9.38 -11.88 6.15
CA ASP A 158 8.87 -10.55 6.46
C ASP A 158 7.76 -10.67 7.48
N VAL A 159 7.77 -9.77 8.46
CA VAL A 159 6.74 -9.67 9.49
C VAL A 159 5.97 -8.40 9.31
N LEU A 160 4.66 -8.53 9.13
CA LEU A 160 3.71 -7.43 9.19
C LEU A 160 3.14 -7.33 10.61
N TRP A 161 3.66 -6.40 11.41
CA TRP A 161 3.23 -6.16 12.78
C TRP A 161 1.97 -5.28 12.83
N ILE A 162 0.91 -5.82 13.43
CA ILE A 162 -0.40 -5.19 13.55
C ILE A 162 -0.59 -4.47 14.89
N GLY A 163 0.15 -4.86 15.93
CA GLY A 163 -0.05 -4.43 17.32
C GLY A 163 -0.63 -5.54 18.20
N GLU A 164 -0.98 -5.22 19.45
CA GLU A 164 -1.64 -6.18 20.35
C GLU A 164 -3.00 -6.66 19.81
N PRO A 165 -3.41 -7.90 20.14
CA PRO A 165 -4.75 -8.36 19.84
C PRO A 165 -5.76 -7.54 20.66
N ASP A 166 -6.82 -7.09 19.97
CA ASP A 166 -7.99 -6.51 20.61
C ASP A 166 -9.16 -7.51 20.57
N LYS A 167 -10.35 -7.06 21.01
CA LYS A 167 -11.58 -7.86 21.00
C LYS A 167 -11.97 -8.41 19.62
N ASP A 168 -11.47 -7.82 18.54
CA ASP A 168 -11.83 -8.14 17.16
C ASP A 168 -10.79 -9.05 16.47
N THR A 169 -9.54 -9.07 16.95
CA THR A 169 -8.41 -9.75 16.29
C THR A 169 -8.64 -11.25 16.07
N GLU A 170 -8.93 -12.04 17.10
CA GLU A 170 -9.08 -13.50 16.96
C GLU A 170 -10.24 -13.88 16.04
N ASN A 171 -11.40 -13.24 16.25
CA ASN A 171 -12.59 -13.45 15.42
C ASN A 171 -12.32 -13.13 13.94
N ALA A 172 -11.59 -12.05 13.66
CA ALA A 172 -11.22 -11.68 12.31
C ALA A 172 -10.25 -12.68 11.67
N MET A 173 -9.23 -13.14 12.42
CA MET A 173 -8.27 -14.13 11.92
C MET A 173 -8.93 -15.48 11.58
N ASP A 174 -9.80 -15.98 12.46
CA ASP A 174 -10.58 -17.20 12.22
C ASP A 174 -11.45 -17.06 10.96
N LEU A 175 -12.12 -15.92 10.81
CA LEU A 175 -12.98 -15.67 9.67
C LEU A 175 -12.18 -15.54 8.37
N PHE A 176 -11.00 -14.90 8.41
CA PHE A 176 -10.08 -14.89 7.26
C PHE A 176 -9.65 -16.28 6.86
N PHE A 177 -9.40 -17.17 7.82
CA PHE A 177 -9.04 -18.56 7.53
C PHE A 177 -10.18 -19.29 6.79
N ALA A 178 -11.43 -19.17 7.27
CA ALA A 178 -12.59 -19.77 6.62
C ALA A 178 -12.82 -19.21 5.20
N LEU A 179 -12.77 -17.88 5.03
CA LEU A 179 -12.94 -17.21 3.73
C LEU A 179 -11.80 -17.54 2.76
N SER A 180 -10.57 -17.70 3.26
CA SER A 180 -9.42 -18.12 2.46
C SER A 180 -9.63 -19.49 1.84
N ASN A 181 -10.22 -20.43 2.60
CA ASN A 181 -10.50 -21.78 2.10
C ASN A 181 -11.54 -21.76 0.98
N LEU A 182 -12.55 -20.90 1.08
CA LEU A 182 -13.53 -20.69 -0.01
C LEU A 182 -12.88 -20.13 -1.28
N GLU A 183 -12.02 -19.11 -1.16
CA GLU A 183 -11.31 -18.57 -2.33
C GLU A 183 -10.39 -19.62 -2.97
N LYS A 184 -9.70 -20.42 -2.16
CA LYS A 184 -8.81 -21.47 -2.68
C LYS A 184 -9.57 -22.59 -3.39
N ALA A 185 -10.75 -22.94 -2.89
CA ALA A 185 -11.61 -23.94 -3.52
C ALA A 185 -12.01 -23.54 -4.95
N ARG A 186 -12.09 -22.23 -5.25
CA ARG A 186 -12.32 -21.70 -6.61
C ARG A 186 -11.28 -22.15 -7.63
N ALA A 187 -10.01 -22.29 -7.22
CA ALA A 187 -8.91 -22.61 -8.12
C ALA A 187 -8.76 -24.13 -8.37
N GLY A 188 -9.60 -24.96 -7.73
CA GLY A 188 -9.57 -26.41 -7.85
C GLY A 188 -10.46 -26.97 -8.97
N PRO A 189 -10.38 -28.27 -9.27
CA PRO A 189 -11.20 -28.93 -10.30
C PRO A 189 -12.72 -28.90 -10.03
N ALA A 190 -13.14 -28.46 -8.84
CA ALA A 190 -14.54 -28.23 -8.45
C ALA A 190 -15.03 -26.78 -8.68
N ALA A 191 -14.29 -25.96 -9.45
CA ALA A 191 -14.57 -24.53 -9.72
C ALA A 191 -15.97 -24.20 -10.28
N ALA A 192 -16.75 -25.21 -10.69
CA ALA A 192 -18.10 -25.04 -11.25
C ALA A 192 -19.12 -24.50 -10.22
N THR A 193 -18.83 -24.56 -8.91
CA THR A 193 -19.73 -24.10 -7.84
C THR A 193 -19.02 -23.06 -6.97
N TYR A 194 -18.59 -21.94 -7.57
CA TYR A 194 -18.08 -20.82 -6.79
C TYR A 194 -19.21 -20.25 -5.94
N PRO A 195 -19.01 -20.02 -4.62
CA PRO A 195 -20.06 -19.49 -3.77
C PRO A 195 -20.57 -18.16 -4.34
N LEU A 196 -21.85 -18.12 -4.67
CA LEU A 196 -22.52 -16.87 -5.03
C LEU A 196 -22.61 -16.00 -3.77
N SER A 197 -22.77 -14.69 -3.98
CA SER A 197 -22.95 -13.74 -2.88
C SER A 197 -24.09 -14.14 -1.92
N GLU A 198 -25.10 -14.85 -2.40
CA GLU A 198 -26.24 -15.30 -1.61
C GLU A 198 -25.95 -16.54 -0.76
N ASP A 199 -24.92 -17.33 -1.07
CA ASP A 199 -24.61 -18.57 -0.33
C ASP A 199 -24.20 -18.27 1.12
N LEU A 200 -23.55 -17.13 1.36
CA LEU A 200 -23.18 -16.68 2.70
C LEU A 200 -24.39 -16.24 3.55
N LEU A 201 -25.58 -16.12 2.96
CA LEU A 201 -26.84 -15.92 3.68
C LEU A 201 -27.53 -17.24 4.03
N ASN A 202 -27.10 -18.36 3.44
CA ASN A 202 -27.70 -19.66 3.69
C ASN A 202 -27.10 -20.30 4.95
N PRO A 203 -27.89 -20.55 6.02
CA PRO A 203 -27.38 -21.10 7.27
C PRO A 203 -26.70 -22.47 7.12
N LEU A 204 -27.19 -23.31 6.19
CA LEU A 204 -26.61 -24.62 5.92
C LEU A 204 -25.22 -24.51 5.28
N PHE A 205 -25.06 -23.55 4.36
CA PHE A 205 -23.78 -23.25 3.75
C PHE A 205 -22.79 -22.69 4.80
N THR A 206 -23.22 -21.72 5.60
CA THR A 206 -22.35 -21.13 6.62
C THR A 206 -21.91 -22.17 7.65
N GLN A 207 -22.81 -23.05 8.08
CA GLN A 207 -22.48 -24.15 8.99
C GLN A 207 -21.50 -25.14 8.38
N ALA A 208 -21.70 -25.54 7.12
CA ALA A 208 -20.80 -26.47 6.42
C ALA A 208 -19.37 -25.93 6.24
N HIS A 209 -19.21 -24.60 6.20
CA HIS A 209 -17.93 -23.93 5.98
C HIS A 209 -17.36 -23.24 7.23
N ASN A 210 -17.90 -23.52 8.42
CA ASN A 210 -17.51 -22.90 9.70
C ASN A 210 -17.56 -21.36 9.67
N LEU A 211 -18.48 -20.80 8.90
CA LEU A 211 -18.73 -19.36 8.86
C LEU A 211 -19.81 -18.98 9.88
N PRO A 212 -19.69 -17.80 10.52
CA PRO A 212 -20.72 -17.30 11.41
C PRO A 212 -21.95 -16.86 10.61
N PRO A 213 -23.16 -16.94 11.19
CA PRO A 213 -24.36 -16.39 10.55
C PRO A 213 -24.19 -14.90 10.27
N PHE A 214 -24.86 -14.42 9.23
CA PHE A 214 -24.88 -13.01 8.86
C PHE A 214 -26.26 -12.38 9.15
N PRO A 215 -26.33 -11.22 9.82
CA PRO A 215 -25.22 -10.47 10.45
C PRO A 215 -24.76 -11.09 11.79
N SER A 216 -23.50 -10.88 12.17
CA SER A 216 -22.99 -11.20 13.52
C SER A 216 -21.76 -10.37 13.91
N GLN A 217 -21.39 -10.41 15.20
CA GLN A 217 -20.20 -9.71 15.73
C GLN A 217 -18.91 -10.08 14.99
N LYS A 218 -18.74 -11.35 14.57
CA LYS A 218 -17.52 -11.78 13.88
C LYS A 218 -17.30 -11.08 12.54
N TRP A 219 -18.40 -10.79 11.82
CA TRP A 219 -18.34 -10.02 10.57
C TRP A 219 -18.02 -8.54 10.81
N GLU A 220 -18.50 -7.96 11.91
CA GLU A 220 -18.12 -6.61 12.34
C GLU A 220 -16.63 -6.54 12.71
N SER A 221 -16.15 -7.52 13.50
CA SER A 221 -14.74 -7.65 13.88
C SER A 221 -13.81 -7.71 12.66
N LEU A 222 -14.21 -8.43 11.61
CA LEU A 222 -13.49 -8.47 10.33
C LEU A 222 -13.36 -7.06 9.72
N MET A 223 -14.42 -6.25 9.77
CA MET A 223 -14.43 -4.89 9.22
C MET A 223 -13.53 -3.94 10.01
N HIS A 224 -13.55 -4.01 11.34
CA HIS A 224 -12.63 -3.24 12.19
C HIS A 224 -11.18 -3.66 11.95
N PHE A 225 -10.92 -4.96 11.85
CA PHE A 225 -9.58 -5.48 11.63
C PHE A 225 -8.94 -4.95 10.34
N VAL A 226 -9.65 -5.01 9.20
CA VAL A 226 -9.13 -4.48 7.93
C VAL A 226 -9.03 -2.96 7.89
N SER A 227 -9.68 -2.27 8.82
CA SER A 227 -9.63 -0.82 8.95
C SER A 227 -8.39 -0.32 9.70
N LYS A 228 -7.58 -1.22 10.29
CA LYS A 228 -6.36 -0.85 10.98
C LYS A 228 -5.40 -0.05 10.08
N PRO A 229 -4.66 0.94 10.63
CA PRO A 229 -3.82 1.85 9.84
C PRO A 229 -2.76 1.16 8.98
N VAL A 230 -2.24 0.04 9.45
CA VAL A 230 -1.16 -0.71 8.79
C VAL A 230 -1.51 -1.12 7.35
N PHE A 231 -2.75 -1.55 7.09
CA PHE A 231 -3.23 -1.95 5.76
C PHE A 231 -3.43 -0.79 4.79
N GLN A 232 -3.20 0.44 5.24
CA GLN A 232 -3.36 1.64 4.43
C GLN A 232 -2.03 2.31 4.13
N ARG A 233 -0.91 1.90 4.70
CA ARG A 233 0.38 2.60 4.49
C ARG A 233 0.92 2.34 3.08
N ALA A 234 1.37 3.36 2.37
CA ALA A 234 1.96 3.18 1.04
C ALA A 234 3.20 2.26 1.06
N TRP A 235 4.05 2.38 2.07
CA TRP A 235 5.26 1.56 2.19
C TRP A 235 4.99 0.05 2.26
N ILE A 236 3.86 -0.37 2.85
CA ILE A 236 3.50 -1.80 2.95
C ILE A 236 3.42 -2.48 1.57
N ILE A 237 3.20 -1.70 0.51
CA ILE A 237 3.07 -2.22 -0.86
C ILE A 237 4.35 -2.91 -1.27
N GLN A 238 5.50 -2.24 -1.20
CA GLN A 238 6.77 -2.88 -1.56
C GLN A 238 7.22 -3.90 -0.52
N GLU A 239 6.97 -3.63 0.77
CA GLU A 239 7.39 -4.50 1.88
C GLU A 239 6.74 -5.89 1.75
N VAL A 240 5.48 -5.95 1.33
CA VAL A 240 4.75 -7.21 1.09
C VAL A 240 4.97 -7.73 -0.33
N ALA A 241 5.05 -6.86 -1.34
CA ALA A 241 5.18 -7.31 -2.72
C ALA A 241 6.54 -7.97 -3.00
N ALA A 242 7.63 -7.40 -2.47
CA ALA A 242 8.99 -7.90 -2.66
C ALA A 242 9.30 -9.13 -1.79
N ALA A 243 8.68 -9.22 -0.62
CA ALA A 243 8.84 -10.29 0.34
C ALA A 243 8.65 -11.69 -0.27
N GLY A 244 9.57 -12.62 0.00
CA GLY A 244 9.41 -14.03 -0.38
C GLY A 244 8.40 -14.77 0.50
N MET A 245 8.38 -14.49 1.81
CA MET A 245 7.46 -15.10 2.77
C MET A 245 7.02 -14.09 3.82
N THR A 246 5.73 -13.72 3.84
CA THR A 246 5.20 -12.73 4.81
C THR A 246 4.23 -13.35 5.81
N TYR A 247 4.43 -13.03 7.08
CA TYR A 247 3.53 -13.36 8.18
C TYR A 247 3.01 -12.10 8.85
N MET A 248 1.72 -12.09 9.16
CA MET A 248 1.10 -11.06 9.98
C MET A 248 1.17 -11.46 11.45
N PHE A 249 1.57 -10.53 12.31
CA PHE A 249 1.65 -10.72 13.75
C PHE A 249 0.74 -9.73 14.48
N SER A 250 -0.03 -10.23 15.45
CA SER A 250 -0.73 -9.41 16.43
C SER A 250 -0.54 -10.00 17.83
N GLY A 251 0.25 -9.33 18.67
CA GLY A 251 0.83 -9.96 19.86
C GLY A 251 1.61 -11.23 19.47
N LEU A 252 1.21 -12.37 20.03
CA LEU A 252 1.74 -13.70 19.67
C LEU A 252 0.91 -14.44 18.61
N LEU A 253 -0.22 -13.88 18.18
CA LEU A 253 -1.03 -14.47 17.12
C LEU A 253 -0.35 -14.26 15.76
N MET A 254 -0.25 -15.33 14.97
CA MET A 254 0.41 -15.33 13.67
C MET A 254 -0.53 -15.85 12.59
N LEU A 255 -0.63 -15.12 11.48
CA LEU A 255 -1.40 -15.51 10.30
C LEU A 255 -0.54 -15.33 9.03
N PRO A 256 -0.41 -16.35 8.15
CA PRO A 256 0.23 -16.15 6.86
C PRO A 256 -0.47 -15.04 6.05
N PHE A 257 0.29 -14.13 5.44
CA PHE A 257 -0.30 -13.04 4.65
C PHE A 257 -1.18 -13.58 3.51
N SER A 258 -0.82 -14.73 2.93
CA SER A 258 -1.62 -15.39 1.90
C SER A 258 -3.03 -15.73 2.38
N THR A 259 -3.22 -16.16 3.63
CA THR A 259 -4.54 -16.46 4.20
C THR A 259 -5.41 -15.20 4.23
N LEU A 260 -4.88 -14.10 4.77
CA LEU A 260 -5.54 -12.80 4.79
C LEU A 260 -5.84 -12.29 3.37
N ALA A 261 -4.87 -12.41 2.45
CA ALA A 261 -5.00 -11.97 1.07
C ALA A 261 -6.08 -12.73 0.28
N PHE A 262 -6.17 -14.06 0.44
CA PHE A 262 -7.21 -14.87 -0.18
C PHE A 262 -8.59 -14.58 0.41
N GLY A 263 -8.71 -14.47 1.74
CA GLY A 263 -9.99 -14.12 2.36
C GLY A 263 -10.48 -12.73 1.96
N ALA A 264 -9.59 -11.73 1.88
CA ALA A 264 -9.95 -10.40 1.37
C ALA A 264 -10.35 -10.42 -0.12
N THR A 265 -9.68 -11.26 -0.93
CA THR A 265 -10.03 -11.45 -2.35
C THR A 265 -11.44 -12.01 -2.49
N PHE A 266 -11.80 -13.01 -1.68
CA PHE A 266 -13.14 -13.59 -1.68
C PHE A 266 -14.21 -12.52 -1.43
N VAL A 267 -14.05 -11.73 -0.37
CA VAL A 267 -14.98 -10.65 -0.02
C VAL A 267 -15.10 -9.61 -1.15
N ALA A 268 -13.96 -9.23 -1.75
CA ALA A 268 -13.95 -8.26 -2.85
C ALA A 268 -14.59 -8.82 -4.14
N ASN A 269 -14.43 -10.11 -4.43
CA ASN A 269 -14.97 -10.76 -5.63
C ASN A 269 -16.45 -11.13 -5.49
N SER A 270 -16.90 -11.49 -4.28
CA SER A 270 -18.30 -11.78 -3.99
C SER A 270 -19.17 -10.53 -3.81
N ARG A 271 -18.56 -9.33 -3.88
CA ARG A 271 -19.19 -8.02 -3.60
C ARG A 271 -19.75 -7.88 -2.18
N TRP A 272 -19.25 -8.68 -1.26
CA TRP A 272 -19.60 -8.58 0.15
C TRP A 272 -18.97 -7.36 0.81
N ASP A 273 -17.96 -6.74 0.21
CA ASP A 273 -17.41 -5.46 0.68
C ASP A 273 -18.49 -4.38 0.83
N THR A 274 -19.38 -4.22 -0.17
CA THR A 274 -20.49 -3.26 -0.10
C THR A 274 -21.52 -3.66 0.94
N ARG A 275 -21.95 -4.92 0.96
CA ARG A 275 -22.96 -5.41 1.92
C ARG A 275 -22.49 -5.27 3.37
N LEU A 276 -21.23 -5.60 3.65
CA LEU A 276 -20.64 -5.46 4.97
C LEU A 276 -20.55 -3.98 5.37
N HIS A 277 -20.15 -3.11 4.45
CA HIS A 277 -20.11 -1.67 4.71
C HIS A 277 -21.51 -1.12 5.06
N ASP A 278 -22.52 -1.45 4.26
CA ASP A 278 -23.90 -0.99 4.48
C ASP A 278 -24.48 -1.49 5.81
N THR A 279 -24.06 -2.68 6.24
CA THR A 279 -24.57 -3.32 7.47
C THR A 279 -23.89 -2.78 8.73
N TYR A 280 -22.57 -2.61 8.70
CA TYR A 280 -21.77 -2.26 9.88
C TYR A 280 -21.35 -0.78 9.91
N SER A 281 -21.55 -0.02 8.83
CA SER A 281 -21.11 1.37 8.69
C SER A 281 -19.58 1.56 8.88
N VAL A 282 -18.80 0.49 8.72
CA VAL A 282 -17.33 0.52 8.80
C VAL A 282 -16.75 0.45 7.39
N PRO A 283 -15.80 1.31 7.00
CA PRO A 283 -15.19 1.24 5.66
C PRO A 283 -14.33 -0.02 5.47
N GLY A 284 -14.82 -0.98 4.67
CA GLY A 284 -14.06 -2.19 4.35
C GLY A 284 -12.87 -1.90 3.43
N LYS A 285 -11.64 -2.25 3.85
CA LYS A 285 -10.41 -2.00 3.06
C LYS A 285 -9.90 -3.25 2.35
N PHE A 286 -10.78 -4.20 2.06
CA PHE A 286 -10.44 -5.44 1.35
C PHE A 286 -9.78 -5.20 -0.02
N LYS A 287 -10.13 -4.10 -0.70
CA LYS A 287 -9.50 -3.70 -1.97
C LYS A 287 -8.02 -3.35 -1.80
N ALA A 288 -7.61 -2.77 -0.67
CA ALA A 288 -6.21 -2.49 -0.36
C ALA A 288 -5.43 -3.81 -0.21
N ILE A 289 -5.94 -4.72 0.62
CA ILE A 289 -5.33 -6.04 0.80
C ILE A 289 -5.26 -6.82 -0.53
N THR A 290 -6.31 -6.75 -1.34
CA THR A 290 -6.32 -7.37 -2.68
C THR A 290 -5.29 -6.74 -3.61
N ALA A 291 -5.09 -5.41 -3.54
CA ALA A 291 -4.04 -4.73 -4.31
C ALA A 291 -2.64 -5.19 -3.87
N LEU A 292 -2.37 -5.35 -2.56
CA LEU A 292 -1.11 -5.92 -2.06
C LEU A 292 -0.87 -7.32 -2.62
N LYS A 293 -1.89 -8.19 -2.58
CA LYS A 293 -1.82 -9.53 -3.16
C LYS A 293 -1.47 -9.49 -4.65
N ASN A 294 -2.12 -8.62 -5.41
CA ASN A 294 -1.89 -8.50 -6.85
C ASN A 294 -0.47 -8.01 -7.15
N CYS A 295 0.03 -7.05 -6.37
CA CYS A 295 1.42 -6.58 -6.49
C CYS A 295 2.42 -7.71 -6.21
N HIS A 296 2.20 -8.46 -5.13
CA HIS A 296 3.00 -9.62 -4.74
C HIS A 296 2.99 -10.73 -5.80
N ILE A 297 1.81 -11.14 -6.28
CA ILE A 297 1.68 -12.19 -7.30
C ILE A 297 2.40 -11.77 -8.59
N ARG A 298 2.17 -10.56 -9.10
CA ARG A 298 2.83 -10.09 -10.33
C ARG A 298 4.34 -10.05 -10.16
N HIS A 299 4.82 -9.59 -9.01
CA HIS A 299 6.24 -9.55 -8.70
C HIS A 299 6.89 -10.94 -8.77
N HIS A 300 6.35 -11.91 -8.03
CA HIS A 300 6.89 -13.28 -7.97
C HIS A 300 6.71 -14.07 -9.26
N LEU A 301 5.67 -13.77 -10.04
CA LEU A 301 5.49 -14.31 -11.39
C LEU A 301 6.33 -13.58 -12.45
N LYS A 302 7.17 -12.61 -12.07
CA LYS A 302 7.99 -11.78 -12.96
C LYS A 302 7.16 -11.09 -14.07
N GLN A 303 5.90 -10.79 -13.76
CA GLN A 303 5.03 -10.05 -14.66
C GLN A 303 5.38 -8.55 -14.60
N PRO A 304 5.46 -7.85 -15.75
CA PRO A 304 5.70 -6.41 -15.76
C PRO A 304 4.65 -5.64 -14.95
N GLN A 305 5.11 -4.70 -14.14
CA GLN A 305 4.26 -3.77 -13.40
C GLN A 305 4.63 -2.35 -13.81
N SER A 306 3.84 -1.74 -14.70
CA SER A 306 4.04 -0.34 -15.04
C SER A 306 3.80 0.54 -13.81
N LEU A 307 4.54 1.65 -13.71
CA LEU A 307 4.33 2.60 -12.64
C LEU A 307 2.92 3.20 -12.67
N GLU A 308 2.32 3.37 -13.86
CA GLU A 308 0.91 3.76 -14.03
C GLU A 308 -0.05 2.79 -13.35
N LEU A 309 0.11 1.48 -13.61
CA LEU A 309 -0.72 0.45 -13.00
C LEU A 309 -0.60 0.44 -11.48
N LEU A 310 0.63 0.56 -10.96
CA LEU A 310 0.90 0.62 -9.53
C LEU A 310 0.24 1.85 -8.91
N LEU A 311 0.46 3.04 -9.47
CA LEU A 311 -0.11 4.30 -8.97
C LEU A 311 -1.65 4.27 -8.96
N ALA A 312 -2.26 3.71 -10.01
CA ALA A 312 -3.71 3.59 -10.11
C ALA A 312 -4.28 2.57 -9.12
N SER A 313 -3.75 1.34 -9.10
CA SER A 313 -4.28 0.25 -8.28
C SER A 313 -4.00 0.41 -6.78
N THR A 314 -3.06 1.27 -6.41
CA THR A 314 -2.66 1.53 -5.02
C THR A 314 -2.92 2.98 -4.58
N ARG A 315 -3.72 3.75 -5.34
CA ARG A 315 -3.99 5.15 -5.00
C ARG A 315 -4.66 5.32 -3.62
N ILE A 316 -5.38 4.31 -3.14
CA ILE A 316 -6.07 4.30 -1.84
C ILE A 316 -5.15 4.22 -0.61
N PHE A 317 -3.86 3.90 -0.78
CA PHE A 317 -2.92 3.87 0.33
C PHE A 317 -2.52 5.28 0.75
N LYS A 318 -2.33 5.52 2.04
CA LYS A 318 -1.96 6.78 2.67
C LYS A 318 -0.45 6.86 2.90
N SER A 319 0.06 8.07 2.99
CA SER A 319 1.45 8.36 3.34
C SER A 319 1.50 9.65 4.15
N THR A 320 2.33 9.68 5.20
CA THR A 320 2.57 10.90 5.99
C THR A 320 3.30 11.96 5.15
N ARG A 321 4.29 11.55 4.36
CA ARG A 321 4.95 12.40 3.37
C ARG A 321 4.37 12.11 1.99
N PRO A 322 3.81 13.09 1.27
CA PRO A 322 3.18 12.84 -0.04
C PRO A 322 4.11 12.19 -1.07
N GLN A 323 5.43 12.47 -1.01
CA GLN A 323 6.42 11.85 -1.91
C GLN A 323 6.45 10.32 -1.80
N ASP A 324 6.15 9.76 -0.64
CA ASP A 324 6.22 8.32 -0.39
C ASP A 324 5.19 7.54 -1.22
N LYS A 325 4.12 8.20 -1.71
CA LYS A 325 3.18 7.63 -2.69
C LYS A 325 3.88 7.18 -3.97
N ILE A 326 4.98 7.83 -4.32
CA ILE A 326 5.83 7.50 -5.45
C ILE A 326 6.95 6.57 -5.00
N PHE A 327 7.70 6.95 -3.96
CA PHE A 327 8.93 6.25 -3.57
C PHE A 327 8.67 4.79 -3.17
N ALA A 328 7.52 4.50 -2.57
CA ALA A 328 7.12 3.13 -2.25
C ALA A 328 6.88 2.23 -3.49
N LEU A 329 6.77 2.80 -4.69
CA LEU A 329 6.41 2.08 -5.92
C LEU A 329 7.53 2.04 -6.96
N VAL A 330 8.48 2.99 -6.93
CA VAL A 330 9.53 3.12 -7.96
C VAL A 330 10.36 1.85 -8.09
N ASN A 331 10.80 1.28 -6.97
CA ASN A 331 11.62 0.08 -6.99
C ASN A 331 10.82 -1.16 -7.39
N LEU A 332 9.54 -1.23 -7.01
CA LEU A 332 8.64 -2.30 -7.45
C LEU A 332 8.38 -2.25 -8.97
N HIS A 333 8.24 -1.05 -9.54
CA HIS A 333 8.14 -0.85 -11.00
C HIS A 333 9.41 -1.32 -11.73
N ARG A 334 10.57 -1.02 -11.18
CA ARG A 334 11.87 -1.41 -11.76
C ARG A 334 12.14 -2.90 -11.59
N GLY A 335 11.59 -3.53 -10.56
CA GLY A 335 11.72 -4.94 -10.29
C GLY A 335 13.18 -5.37 -10.21
N HIS A 336 13.56 -6.35 -11.05
CA HIS A 336 14.91 -6.91 -11.11
C HIS A 336 15.77 -6.26 -12.23
N SER A 337 15.48 -5.03 -12.64
CA SER A 337 16.23 -4.36 -13.71
C SER A 337 17.57 -3.82 -13.22
N ASP A 338 18.67 -4.22 -13.88
CA ASP A 338 20.02 -3.71 -13.61
C ASP A 338 20.26 -2.29 -14.17
N THR A 339 19.33 -1.75 -14.98
CA THR A 339 19.49 -0.40 -15.55
C THR A 339 19.41 0.65 -14.45
N PRO A 340 20.23 1.71 -14.43
CA PRO A 340 20.15 2.77 -13.42
C PRO A 340 18.76 3.39 -13.28
N THR A 341 18.41 3.87 -12.09
CA THR A 341 17.15 4.59 -11.86
C THR A 341 17.13 5.87 -12.70
N PRO A 342 16.10 6.08 -13.55
CA PRO A 342 15.95 7.33 -14.27
C PRO A 342 16.00 8.51 -13.29
N SER A 343 16.71 9.59 -13.64
CA SER A 343 16.93 10.74 -12.75
C SER A 343 15.63 11.38 -12.23
N LEU A 344 14.54 11.31 -13.00
CA LEU A 344 13.21 11.78 -12.60
C LEU A 344 12.53 10.91 -11.52
N LEU A 345 12.96 9.66 -11.37
CA LEU A 345 12.38 8.70 -10.43
C LEU A 345 13.24 8.43 -9.20
N VAL A 346 14.47 8.94 -9.13
CA VAL A 346 15.36 8.71 -7.99
C VAL A 346 14.70 9.25 -6.71
N PRO A 347 14.43 8.39 -5.71
CA PRO A 347 13.90 8.82 -4.42
C PRO A 347 14.84 9.82 -3.73
N THR A 348 14.34 11.02 -3.46
CA THR A 348 15.04 12.06 -2.69
C THR A 348 14.04 12.93 -1.94
N TYR A 349 14.34 13.25 -0.68
CA TYR A 349 13.54 14.18 0.11
C TYR A 349 13.94 15.65 -0.07
N GLU A 350 14.92 15.94 -0.93
CA GLU A 350 15.29 17.32 -1.30
C GLU A 350 14.25 17.98 -2.20
N LYS A 351 13.46 17.18 -2.94
CA LYS A 351 12.39 17.66 -3.81
C LYS A 351 11.07 17.78 -3.04
N ALA A 352 10.37 18.90 -3.25
CA ALA A 352 9.01 19.06 -2.77
C ALA A 352 8.05 18.13 -3.52
N ALA A 353 6.95 17.71 -2.87
CA ALA A 353 5.96 16.81 -3.47
C ALA A 353 5.45 17.24 -4.87
N PRO A 354 5.13 18.53 -5.13
CA PRO A 354 4.74 18.97 -6.48
C PRO A 354 5.77 18.64 -7.56
N GLN A 355 7.06 18.78 -7.23
CA GLN A 355 8.15 18.51 -8.17
C GLN A 355 8.27 17.01 -8.44
N VAL A 356 8.17 16.18 -7.39
CA VAL A 356 8.19 14.71 -7.53
C VAL A 356 7.03 14.23 -8.40
N PHE A 357 5.81 14.71 -8.13
CA PHE A 357 4.62 14.28 -8.89
C PHE A 357 4.70 14.70 -10.35
N ARG A 358 5.21 15.91 -10.62
CA ARG A 358 5.45 16.41 -11.97
C ARG A 358 6.51 15.60 -12.71
N ASP A 359 7.63 15.31 -12.06
CA ASP A 359 8.74 14.55 -12.64
C ASP A 359 8.31 13.13 -13.02
N VAL A 360 7.53 12.46 -12.15
CA VAL A 360 6.94 11.14 -12.43
C VAL A 360 5.94 11.20 -13.58
N THR A 361 5.04 12.18 -13.57
CA THR A 361 4.03 12.32 -14.62
C THR A 361 4.69 12.56 -15.98
N ARG A 362 5.75 13.38 -16.01
CA ARG A 362 6.56 13.60 -17.21
C ARG A 362 7.31 12.34 -17.64
N TYR A 363 7.89 11.59 -16.70
CA TYR A 363 8.53 10.31 -16.99
C TYR A 363 7.57 9.35 -17.70
N LEU A 364 6.34 9.22 -17.18
CA LEU A 364 5.30 8.36 -17.75
C LEU A 364 4.89 8.82 -19.16
N ILE A 365 4.69 10.13 -19.36
CA ILE A 365 4.38 10.69 -20.68
C ILE A 365 5.50 10.40 -21.70
N ASN A 366 6.75 10.51 -21.27
CA ASN A 366 7.91 10.23 -22.10
C ASN A 366 8.11 8.72 -22.39
N GLN A 367 7.38 7.82 -21.72
CA GLN A 367 7.31 6.40 -22.13
C GLN A 367 6.39 6.18 -23.34
N GLY A 368 5.72 7.23 -23.84
CA GLY A 368 4.86 7.16 -25.01
C GLY A 368 3.39 6.90 -24.69
N SER A 369 2.97 7.13 -23.45
CA SER A 369 1.57 7.00 -22.99
C SER A 369 1.03 8.34 -22.49
N LEU A 370 -0.25 8.65 -22.73
CA LEU A 370 -0.93 9.82 -22.13
C LEU A 370 -1.92 9.43 -21.05
N ASP A 371 -1.94 8.16 -20.68
CA ASP A 371 -2.92 7.56 -19.78
C ASP A 371 -2.92 8.18 -18.39
N VAL A 372 -1.73 8.57 -17.90
CA VAL A 372 -1.56 9.27 -16.62
C VAL A 372 -2.41 10.55 -16.54
N LEU A 373 -2.70 11.21 -17.66
CA LEU A 373 -3.54 12.41 -17.70
C LEU A 373 -4.99 12.13 -17.30
N SER A 374 -5.47 10.90 -17.47
CA SER A 374 -6.81 10.50 -17.00
C SER A 374 -6.88 10.33 -15.48
N GLY A 375 -5.74 10.36 -14.79
CA GLY A 375 -5.65 10.35 -13.33
C GLY A 375 -5.70 11.74 -12.69
N VAL A 376 -5.80 12.81 -13.49
CA VAL A 376 -5.88 14.19 -13.01
C VAL A 376 -7.27 14.46 -12.44
N GLU A 377 -7.32 14.95 -11.21
CA GLU A 377 -8.57 15.36 -10.55
C GLU A 377 -8.87 16.86 -10.72
N ASP A 378 -10.14 17.19 -10.50
CA ASP A 378 -10.61 18.58 -10.43
C ASP A 378 -9.83 19.37 -9.37
N GLN A 379 -9.64 20.66 -9.61
CA GLN A 379 -8.87 21.53 -8.71
C GLN A 379 -9.46 21.56 -7.28
N SER A 380 -10.78 21.43 -7.13
CA SER A 380 -11.45 21.41 -5.82
C SER A 380 -11.14 20.17 -4.98
N LEU A 381 -10.61 19.12 -5.60
CA LEU A 381 -10.26 17.86 -4.93
C LEU A 381 -8.78 17.77 -4.56
N ARG A 382 -7.95 18.72 -4.99
CA ARG A 382 -6.50 18.71 -4.72
C ARG A 382 -6.20 19.21 -3.31
N GLU A 383 -5.32 18.51 -2.62
CA GLU A 383 -4.75 18.96 -1.34
C GLU A 383 -3.55 19.87 -1.59
N ILE A 384 -2.71 19.54 -2.59
CA ILE A 384 -1.51 20.28 -2.92
C ILE A 384 -1.83 21.38 -3.94
N GLN A 385 -1.68 22.64 -3.50
CA GLN A 385 -1.87 23.81 -4.35
C GLN A 385 -0.67 24.04 -5.29
N GLY A 386 -0.94 24.63 -6.46
CA GLY A 386 0.11 25.00 -7.43
C GLY A 386 0.66 23.85 -8.28
N LEU A 387 0.07 22.66 -8.20
CA LEU A 387 0.36 21.58 -9.16
C LEU A 387 -0.01 22.01 -10.58
N PRO A 388 0.81 21.73 -11.60
CA PRO A 388 0.43 21.94 -12.98
C PRO A 388 -0.88 21.21 -13.32
N SER A 389 -1.67 21.75 -14.25
CA SER A 389 -3.00 21.21 -14.58
C SER A 389 -2.96 19.76 -15.08
N TRP A 390 -1.85 19.33 -15.67
CA TRP A 390 -1.65 17.99 -16.22
C TRP A 390 -1.04 16.99 -15.22
N VAL A 391 -0.75 17.40 -13.98
CA VAL A 391 -0.13 16.55 -12.96
C VAL A 391 -1.20 16.08 -11.96
N PRO A 392 -1.39 14.76 -11.78
CA PRO A 392 -2.24 14.21 -10.72
C PRO A 392 -1.68 14.52 -9.32
N ASP A 393 -2.56 14.86 -8.39
CA ASP A 393 -2.22 15.04 -6.98
C ASP A 393 -2.24 13.70 -6.24
N TYR A 394 -1.09 13.01 -6.20
CA TYR A 394 -1.03 11.69 -5.58
C TYR A 394 -1.28 11.68 -4.06
N SER A 395 -1.35 12.83 -3.37
CA SER A 395 -1.70 12.83 -1.94
C SER A 395 -3.18 12.52 -1.70
N VAL A 396 -4.05 12.76 -2.69
CA VAL A 396 -5.49 12.50 -2.57
C VAL A 396 -5.89 11.13 -3.12
N HIS A 397 -7.01 10.63 -2.61
CA HIS A 397 -7.61 9.40 -3.10
C HIS A 397 -8.11 9.58 -4.54
N GLN A 398 -8.01 8.52 -5.34
CA GLN A 398 -8.52 8.54 -6.71
C GLN A 398 -10.03 8.78 -6.71
N ALA A 399 -10.47 9.93 -7.21
CA ALA A 399 -11.88 10.23 -7.37
C ALA A 399 -12.50 9.50 -8.59
N VAL A 400 -11.70 9.24 -9.63
CA VAL A 400 -12.14 8.62 -10.89
C VAL A 400 -11.19 7.53 -11.34
N THR A 401 -11.72 6.41 -11.84
CA THR A 401 -10.88 5.32 -12.38
C THR A 401 -10.13 5.82 -13.62
N ILE A 402 -8.83 5.57 -13.67
CA ILE A 402 -8.01 5.85 -14.86
C ILE A 402 -8.60 5.08 -16.05
N LEU A 403 -8.81 5.78 -17.17
CA LEU A 403 -9.56 5.28 -18.32
C LEU A 403 -8.93 4.04 -18.99
N CYS A 404 -7.64 3.80 -18.77
CA CYS A 404 -6.86 2.74 -19.39
C CYS A 404 -6.54 1.55 -18.46
N MET A 405 -7.19 1.45 -17.30
CA MET A 405 -6.86 0.36 -16.36
C MET A 405 -7.11 -1.01 -17.00
N PRO A 406 -6.13 -1.94 -16.97
CA PRO A 406 -6.31 -3.28 -17.51
C PRO A 406 -7.60 -3.89 -16.96
N PRO A 407 -8.49 -4.40 -17.82
CA PRO A 407 -9.75 -4.93 -17.38
C PRO A 407 -9.51 -6.13 -16.46
N ARG A 408 -10.41 -6.30 -15.50
CA ARG A 408 -10.33 -7.42 -14.54
C ARG A 408 -10.58 -8.79 -15.19
N ARG A 409 -11.03 -8.81 -16.44
CA ARG A 409 -11.30 -10.03 -17.21
C ARG A 409 -10.53 -9.96 -18.52
N ASP A 410 -9.92 -11.08 -18.87
CA ASP A 410 -9.10 -11.23 -20.08
C ASP A 410 -9.93 -11.17 -21.38
N ASP A 411 -11.27 -11.22 -21.29
CA ASP A 411 -12.20 -11.13 -22.42
C ASP A 411 -12.54 -9.69 -22.84
N ILE A 412 -12.07 -8.68 -22.09
CA ILE A 412 -12.30 -7.27 -22.41
C ILE A 412 -11.01 -6.68 -22.96
N THR A 413 -11.07 -6.09 -24.15
CA THR A 413 -9.96 -5.31 -24.70
C THR A 413 -10.15 -3.83 -24.38
N LEU A 414 -9.10 -3.15 -23.91
CA LEU A 414 -9.14 -1.70 -23.75
C LEU A 414 -9.35 -1.03 -25.10
N TYR A 415 -10.25 -0.04 -25.11
CA TYR A 415 -10.48 0.77 -26.29
C TYR A 415 -9.26 1.67 -26.55
N SER A 416 -8.53 1.41 -27.64
CA SER A 416 -7.40 2.25 -28.06
C SER A 416 -7.87 3.33 -29.03
N ALA A 417 -8.31 4.47 -28.48
CA ALA A 417 -8.82 5.59 -29.27
C ALA A 417 -7.80 6.13 -30.29
N ALA A 418 -6.51 6.08 -29.95
CA ALA A 418 -5.41 6.54 -30.79
C ALA A 418 -4.74 5.42 -31.61
N SER A 419 -5.19 4.16 -31.47
CA SER A 419 -4.58 2.98 -32.10
C SER A 419 -3.05 2.97 -31.89
N ALA A 420 -2.26 2.94 -32.97
CA ALA A 420 -0.79 2.92 -32.95
C ALA A 420 -0.14 4.31 -33.15
N LEU A 421 -0.88 5.41 -33.02
CA LEU A 421 -0.31 6.75 -33.18
C LEU A 421 0.69 7.06 -32.04
N PRO A 422 1.92 7.49 -32.35
CA PRO A 422 2.91 7.77 -31.33
C PRO A 422 2.57 9.06 -30.57
N VAL A 423 2.82 9.06 -29.27
CA VAL A 423 2.80 10.28 -28.45
C VAL A 423 3.99 11.15 -28.86
N ARG A 424 3.71 12.40 -29.27
CA ARG A 424 4.73 13.39 -29.65
C ARG A 424 4.77 14.50 -28.60
N VAL A 425 5.72 14.39 -27.69
CA VAL A 425 6.09 15.45 -26.75
C VAL A 425 7.01 16.42 -27.49
N ALA A 426 6.60 17.68 -27.61
CA ALA A 426 7.47 18.69 -28.22
C ALA A 426 8.66 18.98 -27.30
N GLY A 427 9.80 19.40 -27.86
CA GLY A 427 10.99 19.79 -27.09
C GLY A 427 10.61 20.74 -25.96
N GLY A 428 11.10 20.45 -24.74
CA GLY A 428 10.61 21.03 -23.50
C GLY A 428 10.59 22.56 -23.52
N SER A 429 9.49 23.14 -23.04
CA SER A 429 9.49 24.56 -22.68
C SER A 429 10.52 24.79 -21.56
N ASP A 430 11.15 25.97 -21.52
CA ASP A 430 12.06 26.35 -20.41
C ASP A 430 11.37 26.27 -19.04
N ASN A 431 10.03 26.35 -19.03
CA ASN A 431 9.23 26.15 -17.83
C ASN A 431 8.91 24.66 -17.62
N PRO A 432 9.41 24.03 -16.54
CA PRO A 432 9.13 22.63 -16.24
C PRO A 432 7.67 22.37 -15.86
N ASP A 433 6.83 23.37 -15.66
CA ASP A 433 5.40 23.21 -15.34
C ASP A 433 4.50 23.23 -16.59
N VAL A 434 5.06 23.50 -17.77
CA VAL A 434 4.32 23.48 -19.04
C VAL A 434 4.58 22.16 -19.77
N LEU A 435 3.50 21.50 -20.18
CA LEU A 435 3.52 20.32 -21.04
C LEU A 435 3.08 20.72 -22.45
N THR A 436 3.91 20.42 -23.45
CA THR A 436 3.59 20.68 -24.86
C THR A 436 3.47 19.37 -25.62
N LEU A 437 2.27 19.11 -26.15
CA LEU A 437 1.93 17.91 -26.92
C LEU A 437 1.48 18.31 -28.32
N SER A 438 1.67 17.42 -29.29
CA SER A 438 1.04 17.53 -30.61
C SER A 438 -0.23 16.70 -30.67
N GLY A 439 -1.30 17.24 -31.27
CA GLY A 439 -2.57 16.53 -31.42
C GLY A 439 -3.48 17.18 -32.46
N PHE A 440 -4.68 16.63 -32.62
CA PHE A 440 -5.72 17.16 -33.49
C PHE A 440 -6.84 17.77 -32.66
N LYS A 441 -7.38 18.91 -33.09
CA LYS A 441 -8.60 19.46 -32.49
C LYS A 441 -9.78 18.58 -32.90
N LEU A 442 -10.27 17.74 -32.00
CA LEU A 442 -11.44 16.89 -32.22
C LEU A 442 -12.74 17.69 -32.11
N ASP A 443 -12.91 18.40 -30.99
CA ASP A 443 -14.08 19.24 -30.73
C ASP A 443 -13.72 20.36 -29.72
N THR A 444 -14.70 21.17 -29.32
CA THR A 444 -14.59 22.16 -28.24
C THR A 444 -15.61 21.81 -27.16
N ILE A 445 -15.16 21.71 -25.92
CA ILE A 445 -16.05 21.50 -24.77
C ILE A 445 -17.02 22.70 -24.70
N ALA A 446 -18.30 22.48 -24.96
CA ALA A 446 -19.31 23.53 -24.99
C ALA A 446 -19.78 23.94 -23.59
N SER A 447 -19.84 22.96 -22.68
CA SER A 447 -20.18 23.14 -21.28
C SER A 447 -19.53 22.03 -20.44
N VAL A 448 -19.26 22.34 -19.18
CA VAL A 448 -18.92 21.37 -18.14
C VAL A 448 -20.01 21.43 -17.08
N SER A 449 -20.35 20.28 -16.49
CA SER A 449 -21.32 20.24 -15.40
C SER A 449 -20.80 21.03 -14.20
N SER A 450 -21.66 21.84 -13.58
CA SER A 450 -21.37 22.45 -12.29
C SER A 450 -21.67 21.53 -11.10
N ALA A 451 -22.27 20.35 -11.36
CA ALA A 451 -22.55 19.37 -10.33
C ALA A 451 -21.26 18.66 -9.92
N ASP A 452 -21.04 18.54 -8.61
CA ASP A 452 -19.99 17.70 -8.05
C ASP A 452 -20.39 16.24 -8.25
N LEU A 453 -20.13 15.73 -9.46
CA LEU A 453 -20.42 14.36 -9.83
C LEU A 453 -19.68 13.36 -8.94
N ALA A 454 -18.68 13.74 -8.13
CA ALA A 454 -18.06 12.81 -7.19
C ALA A 454 -19.03 12.42 -6.05
N LYS A 455 -19.93 13.33 -5.64
CA LYS A 455 -20.88 13.15 -4.53
C LYS A 455 -22.22 12.53 -4.94
N GLU A 456 -22.49 12.49 -6.24
CA GLU A 456 -23.77 12.02 -6.78
C GLU A 456 -23.82 10.49 -6.95
N SER A 457 -25.04 9.93 -6.97
CA SER A 457 -25.23 8.51 -7.27
C SER A 457 -24.76 8.16 -8.69
N MET A 458 -24.34 6.92 -8.96
CA MET A 458 -23.95 6.49 -10.32
C MET A 458 -25.06 6.75 -11.34
N TYR A 459 -26.32 6.58 -10.95
CA TYR A 459 -27.48 6.84 -11.81
C TYR A 459 -27.57 8.32 -12.18
N THR A 460 -27.46 9.22 -11.20
CA THR A 460 -27.47 10.67 -11.44
C THR A 460 -26.32 11.08 -12.35
N LYS A 461 -25.12 10.49 -12.18
CA LYS A 461 -23.97 10.75 -13.07
C LYS A 461 -24.27 10.35 -14.51
N LEU A 462 -24.84 9.16 -14.71
CA LEU A 462 -25.19 8.65 -16.04
C LEU A 462 -26.27 9.50 -16.71
N GLU A 463 -27.28 9.92 -15.96
CA GLU A 463 -28.36 10.77 -16.48
C GLU A 463 -27.83 12.16 -16.87
N ALA A 464 -26.98 12.77 -16.03
CA ALA A 464 -26.31 14.02 -16.35
C ALA A 464 -25.42 13.89 -17.61
N CYS A 465 -24.64 12.81 -17.72
CA CYS A 465 -23.83 12.54 -18.90
C CYS A 465 -24.69 12.35 -20.17
N ALA A 466 -25.79 11.60 -20.06
CA ALA A 466 -26.72 11.38 -21.17
C ALA A 466 -27.35 12.69 -21.66
N GLY A 467 -27.72 13.59 -20.74
CA GLY A 467 -28.25 14.92 -21.06
C GLY A 467 -27.23 15.86 -21.72
N MET A 468 -25.93 15.58 -21.58
CA MET A 468 -24.86 16.35 -22.25
C MET A 468 -24.57 15.89 -23.68
N ILE A 469 -25.10 14.74 -24.11
CA ILE A 469 -24.88 14.20 -25.45
C ILE A 469 -25.98 14.73 -26.38
N ASN A 470 -25.59 15.62 -27.31
CA ASN A 470 -26.47 16.02 -28.39
C ASN A 470 -26.47 14.96 -29.50
N LEU A 471 -27.40 14.00 -29.41
CA LEU A 471 -27.57 12.91 -30.40
C LEU A 471 -28.08 13.39 -31.76
N GLU A 472 -28.61 14.61 -31.86
CA GLU A 472 -29.13 15.18 -33.11
C GLU A 472 -28.03 15.85 -33.96
N ARG A 473 -26.85 16.10 -33.39
CA ARG A 473 -25.71 16.63 -34.14
C ARG A 473 -25.05 15.50 -34.95
N PRO A 474 -24.93 15.61 -36.29
CA PRO A 474 -24.22 14.62 -37.08
C PRO A 474 -22.74 14.61 -36.69
N TYR A 475 -22.25 13.44 -36.25
CA TYR A 475 -20.84 13.24 -35.94
C TYR A 475 -20.02 13.43 -37.22
N ARG A 476 -19.24 14.52 -37.30
CA ARG A 476 -18.33 14.75 -38.43
C ARG A 476 -17.16 13.77 -38.29
N GLY A 477 -17.34 12.56 -38.82
CA GLY A 477 -16.30 11.54 -38.84
C GLY A 477 -15.00 12.10 -39.42
N ILE A 478 -13.90 11.93 -38.69
CA ILE A 478 -12.56 12.12 -39.22
C ILE A 478 -12.42 11.10 -40.36
N ARG A 479 -12.29 11.56 -41.61
CA ARG A 479 -11.85 10.69 -42.70
C ARG A 479 -10.43 10.24 -42.36
N ALA A 480 -10.29 9.04 -41.82
CA ALA A 480 -9.00 8.40 -41.69
C ALA A 480 -8.41 8.29 -43.10
N HIS A 481 -7.31 9.03 -43.37
CA HIS A 481 -6.48 8.73 -44.51
C HIS A 481 -5.92 7.32 -44.29
N ARG A 482 -6.55 6.32 -44.90
CA ARG A 482 -5.92 5.01 -45.09
C ARG A 482 -4.62 5.26 -45.86
N PRO A 483 -3.47 4.77 -45.40
CA PRO A 483 -2.29 4.70 -46.25
C PRO A 483 -2.68 3.94 -47.51
N SER A 484 -2.46 4.56 -48.67
CA SER A 484 -2.61 3.91 -49.97
C SER A 484 -1.77 2.64 -49.98
N THR A 485 -2.41 1.49 -50.07
CA THR A 485 -1.74 0.24 -50.46
C THR A 485 -1.09 0.45 -51.83
N PRO A 486 0.20 0.11 -52.03
CA PRO A 486 0.77 0.09 -53.36
C PRO A 486 0.03 -0.99 -54.15
N SER A 487 -0.71 -0.56 -55.16
CA SER A 487 -1.26 -1.44 -56.18
C SER A 487 -0.15 -1.74 -57.18
N GLY A 488 0.14 -3.04 -57.35
CA GLY A 488 1.01 -3.56 -58.39
C GLY A 488 2.09 -4.47 -57.82
N VAL A 489 1.92 -5.78 -58.00
CA VAL A 489 2.62 -6.55 -59.06
C VAL A 489 1.80 -7.81 -59.33
N HIS A 490 1.54 -8.07 -60.61
CA HIS A 490 1.04 -9.33 -61.16
C HIS A 490 2.11 -10.42 -61.10
#